data_AF-A0A3S0IFI1-F1
#
_entry.id   AF-A0A3S0IFI1-F1
#
_cell.length_a   1.000
_cell.length_b   1.000
_cell.length_c   1.000
_cell.angle_alpha   90.00
_cell.angle_beta   90.00
_cell.angle_gamma   90.00
#
_symmetry.space_group_name_H-M   'P 1'
#
loop_
_entity.id
_entity.type
_entity.pdbx_description
1 polymer ?
#
loop_
_entity_poly.entity_id
_entity_poly.type
_entity_poly.pdbx_seq_one_letter_code
_entity_poly.pdbx_strand_id
1 'polypeptide(L)'
;MKGLNLNKSMKNAKGFTLIELMIVVAIIGILAAIALPAYQDYTVKSQIGGGYKEVAGLKTAFEVAATEGTTPSLVLNDPGYIGQQADTGTYCTLSTTAATQLLCTLKGGNAAKVNGKLITLDRSADGVWTCTSSVDTQFLPKGCTAAAAP
;
A
#
# COMPACT_ATOMS: atom_id res chain seq x y z
N MET A 1 65.08 31.92 8.91
CA MET A 1 64.86 30.88 9.94
C MET A 1 63.36 30.78 10.25
N LYS A 2 62.68 29.74 9.78
CA LYS A 2 61.65 29.01 10.55
C LYS A 2 61.14 27.83 9.71
N GLY A 3 61.30 26.64 10.28
CA GLY A 3 61.10 25.37 9.60
C GLY A 3 59.63 25.05 9.34
N LEU A 4 59.40 24.40 8.21
CA LEU A 4 58.23 23.59 7.98
C LEU A 4 58.66 22.13 8.09
N ASN A 5 58.22 21.44 9.15
CA ASN A 5 58.20 19.98 9.19
C ASN A 5 56.99 19.56 10.03
N LEU A 6 55.82 19.54 9.39
CA LEU A 6 54.66 18.80 9.92
C LEU A 6 54.88 17.31 9.61
N ASN A 7 55.58 16.60 10.50
CA ASN A 7 55.46 15.15 10.59
C ASN A 7 54.05 14.84 11.12
N LYS A 8 53.10 14.75 10.18
CA LYS A 8 51.76 14.26 10.44
C LYS A 8 51.86 12.75 10.62
N SER A 9 51.87 12.32 11.87
CA SER A 9 51.78 10.91 12.29
C SER A 9 50.71 10.19 11.47
N MET A 10 51.13 9.30 10.57
CA MET A 10 50.22 8.39 9.89
C MET A 10 49.68 7.42 10.95
N LYS A 11 48.47 7.69 11.43
CA LYS A 11 47.73 6.76 12.28
C LYS A 11 47.63 5.42 11.53
N ASN A 12 48.13 4.34 12.13
CA ASN A 12 48.03 2.98 11.60
C ASN A 12 46.57 2.67 11.22
N ALA A 13 46.25 2.74 9.94
CA ALA A 13 44.98 2.23 9.42
C ALA A 13 45.05 0.70 9.47
N LYS A 14 44.50 0.10 10.53
CA LYS A 14 44.26 -1.34 10.56
C LYS A 14 43.17 -1.64 9.52
N GLY A 15 43.58 -2.11 8.35
CA GLY A 15 42.67 -2.58 7.31
C GLY A 15 41.90 -3.83 7.74
N PHE A 16 40.74 -4.04 7.14
CA PHE A 16 39.95 -5.24 7.30
C PHE A 16 40.56 -6.38 6.48
N THR A 17 40.66 -7.59 7.04
CA THR A 17 41.21 -8.74 6.30
C THR A 17 40.20 -9.25 5.26
N LEU A 18 40.70 -9.85 4.19
CA LEU A 18 39.84 -10.45 3.16
C LEU A 18 38.95 -11.57 3.72
N ILE A 19 39.45 -12.33 4.70
CA ILE A 19 38.67 -13.40 5.32
C ILE A 19 37.55 -12.85 6.21
N GLU A 20 37.79 -11.77 6.94
CA GLU A 20 36.72 -11.11 7.71
C GLU A 20 35.63 -10.57 6.77
N LEU A 21 36.01 -10.04 5.60
CA LEU A 21 35.04 -9.58 4.59
C LEU A 21 34.21 -10.72 4.00
N MET A 22 34.83 -11.84 3.68
CA MET A 22 34.11 -12.99 3.16
C MET A 22 33.08 -13.53 4.16
N ILE A 23 33.43 -13.59 5.45
CA ILE A 23 32.51 -14.03 6.51
C ILE A 23 31.34 -13.05 6.66
N VAL A 24 31.61 -11.74 6.66
CA VAL A 24 30.56 -10.73 6.76
C VAL A 24 29.58 -10.80 5.60
N VAL A 25 30.08 -10.95 4.36
CA VAL A 25 29.21 -11.09 3.18
C VAL A 25 28.38 -12.37 3.25
N ALA A 26 28.96 -13.48 3.73
CA ALA A 26 28.23 -14.73 3.90
C ALA A 26 27.07 -14.58 4.91
N ILE A 27 27.31 -13.93 6.05
CA ILE A 27 26.26 -13.70 7.06
C ILE A 27 25.17 -12.76 6.52
N ILE A 28 25.54 -11.64 5.88
CA ILE A 28 24.58 -10.72 5.29
C ILE A 28 23.76 -11.41 4.20
N GLY A 29 24.36 -12.28 3.40
CA GLY A 29 23.66 -13.07 2.38
C GLY A 29 22.56 -13.96 2.96
N ILE A 30 22.85 -14.67 4.05
CA ILE A 30 21.86 -15.51 4.75
C ILE A 30 20.72 -14.65 5.33
N LEU A 31 21.05 -13.54 6.00
CA LEU A 31 20.05 -12.64 6.56
C LEU A 31 19.17 -12.01 5.48
N ALA A 32 19.75 -11.57 4.36
CA ALA A 32 19.03 -10.95 3.27
C ALA A 32 18.03 -11.91 2.60
N ALA A 33 18.39 -13.21 2.48
CA ALA A 33 17.51 -14.22 1.91
C ALA A 33 16.19 -14.38 2.69
N ILE A 34 16.21 -14.16 4.01
CA ILE A 34 15.01 -14.24 4.87
C ILE A 34 14.33 -12.86 4.99
N ALA A 35 15.13 -11.80 5.16
CA ALA A 35 14.63 -10.46 5.42
C ALA A 35 13.96 -9.82 4.19
N LEU A 36 14.47 -10.05 2.98
CA LEU A 36 13.92 -9.42 1.78
C LEU A 36 12.49 -9.89 1.46
N PRO A 37 12.16 -11.20 1.44
CA PRO A 37 10.78 -11.65 1.24
C PRO A 37 9.83 -11.12 2.32
N ALA A 38 10.25 -11.16 3.58
CA ALA A 38 9.45 -10.67 4.70
C ALA A 38 9.17 -9.16 4.61
N TYR A 39 10.18 -8.36 4.22
CA TYR A 39 10.01 -6.93 4.00
C TYR A 39 9.07 -6.64 2.83
N GLN A 40 9.18 -7.39 1.72
CA GLN A 40 8.25 -7.26 0.60
C GLN A 40 6.80 -7.52 1.03
N ASP A 41 6.55 -8.59 1.77
CA ASP A 41 5.22 -8.92 2.29
C ASP A 41 4.66 -7.84 3.23
N TYR A 42 5.53 -7.23 4.06
CA TYR A 42 5.15 -6.09 4.89
C TYR A 42 4.73 -4.87 4.05
N THR A 43 5.51 -4.52 3.02
CA THR A 43 5.18 -3.40 2.14
C THR A 43 3.88 -3.64 1.37
N VAL A 44 3.64 -4.86 0.90
CA VAL A 44 2.38 -5.28 0.25
C VAL A 44 1.20 -5.08 1.19
N LYS A 45 1.31 -5.58 2.43
CA LYS A 45 0.25 -5.43 3.45
C LYS A 45 -0.02 -3.97 3.79
N SER A 46 1.04 -3.15 3.86
CA SER A 46 0.92 -1.70 4.11
C SER A 46 0.18 -0.99 2.98
N GLN A 47 0.52 -1.30 1.72
CA GLN A 47 -0.13 -0.73 0.54
C GLN A 47 -1.60 -1.12 0.44
N ILE A 48 -1.92 -2.40 0.63
CA ILE A 48 -3.30 -2.89 0.65
C ILE A 48 -4.10 -2.22 1.79
N GLY A 49 -3.49 -2.07 2.97
CA GLY A 49 -4.10 -1.34 4.08
C GLY A 49 -4.31 0.15 3.79
N GLY A 50 -3.40 0.78 3.03
CA GLY A 50 -3.54 2.14 2.52
C GLY A 50 -4.72 2.28 1.57
N GLY A 51 -4.82 1.39 0.58
CA GLY A 51 -5.94 1.35 -0.36
C GLY A 51 -7.29 1.11 0.35
N TYR A 52 -7.34 0.19 1.32
CA TYR A 52 -8.55 -0.01 2.13
C TYR A 52 -8.98 1.27 2.86
N LYS A 53 -8.05 2.01 3.45
CA LYS A 53 -8.36 3.27 4.15
C LYS A 53 -8.82 4.36 3.18
N GLU A 54 -8.22 4.43 2.01
CA GLU A 54 -8.57 5.39 0.97
C GLU A 54 -10.03 5.19 0.52
N VAL A 55 -10.40 3.94 0.19
CA VAL A 55 -11.77 3.61 -0.21
C VAL A 55 -12.75 3.69 0.97
N ALA A 56 -12.38 3.22 2.16
CA ALA A 56 -13.26 3.29 3.34
C ALA A 56 -13.52 4.73 3.82
N GLY A 57 -12.60 5.65 3.55
CA GLY A 57 -12.76 7.07 3.88
C GLY A 57 -13.92 7.75 3.17
N LEU A 58 -14.35 7.21 2.02
CA LEU A 58 -15.44 7.77 1.22
C LEU A 58 -16.83 7.29 1.64
N LYS A 59 -16.93 6.30 2.55
CA LYS A 59 -18.22 5.74 2.99
C LYS A 59 -19.19 6.81 3.47
N THR A 60 -18.72 7.77 4.27
CA THR A 60 -19.58 8.83 4.81
C THR A 60 -20.17 9.71 3.71
N ALA A 61 -19.36 10.18 2.77
CA ALA A 61 -19.83 11.00 1.66
C ALA A 61 -20.76 10.21 0.72
N PHE A 62 -20.46 8.92 0.54
CA PHE A 62 -21.32 7.99 -0.18
C PHE A 62 -22.70 7.87 0.48
N GLU A 63 -22.76 7.72 1.82
CA GLU A 63 -24.03 7.64 2.57
C GLU A 63 -24.85 8.91 2.47
N VAL A 64 -24.20 10.08 2.52
CA VAL A 64 -24.88 11.38 2.36
C VAL A 64 -25.54 11.44 0.98
N ALA A 65 -24.79 11.19 -0.09
CA ALA A 65 -25.32 11.20 -1.45
C ALA A 65 -26.49 10.21 -1.63
N ALA A 66 -26.33 8.98 -1.13
CA ALA A 66 -27.37 7.95 -1.21
C ALA A 66 -28.66 8.33 -0.45
N THR A 67 -28.52 8.98 0.72
CA THR A 67 -29.68 9.42 1.53
C THR A 67 -30.40 10.62 0.90
N GLU A 68 -29.66 11.52 0.25
CA GLU A 68 -30.22 12.65 -0.48
C GLU A 68 -30.88 12.24 -1.82
N GLY A 69 -30.82 10.97 -2.18
CA GLY A 69 -31.39 10.44 -3.42
C GLY A 69 -30.55 10.75 -4.67
N THR A 70 -29.30 11.18 -4.50
CA THR A 70 -28.35 11.32 -5.59
C THR A 70 -27.54 10.04 -5.76
N THR A 71 -27.04 9.79 -6.97
CA THR A 71 -26.16 8.64 -7.21
C THR A 71 -24.72 9.01 -6.85
N PRO A 72 -24.07 8.30 -5.91
CA PRO A 72 -22.68 8.57 -5.55
C PRO A 72 -21.75 8.51 -6.77
N SER A 73 -20.99 9.58 -6.97
CA SER A 73 -20.15 9.76 -8.15
C SER A 73 -18.75 10.23 -7.78
N LEU A 74 -17.78 9.81 -8.58
CA LEU A 74 -16.39 10.27 -8.54
C LEU A 74 -16.09 11.30 -9.64
N VAL A 75 -17.12 11.77 -10.35
CA VAL A 75 -16.97 12.78 -11.40
C VAL A 75 -17.20 14.17 -10.80
N LEU A 76 -16.24 15.06 -11.02
CA LEU A 76 -16.33 16.43 -10.52
C LEU A 76 -17.56 17.13 -11.10
N ASN A 77 -18.31 17.81 -10.24
CA ASN A 77 -19.57 18.52 -10.53
C ASN A 77 -20.81 17.64 -10.75
N ASP A 78 -20.71 16.30 -10.62
CA ASP A 78 -21.93 15.49 -10.55
C ASP A 78 -22.72 15.82 -9.28
N PRO A 79 -24.07 15.76 -9.30
CA PRO A 79 -24.89 16.04 -8.13
C PRO A 79 -24.57 15.18 -6.91
N GLY A 80 -24.09 13.94 -7.11
CA GLY A 80 -23.66 13.03 -6.05
C GLY A 80 -22.15 12.93 -5.88
N TYR A 81 -21.38 13.96 -6.25
CA TYR A 81 -19.91 13.94 -6.14
C TYR A 81 -19.46 13.74 -4.68
N ILE A 82 -18.73 12.66 -4.40
CA ILE A 82 -18.34 12.27 -3.04
C ILE A 82 -16.98 12.82 -2.58
N GLY A 83 -16.47 13.85 -3.26
CA GLY A 83 -15.26 14.56 -2.83
C GLY A 83 -13.94 13.95 -3.29
N GLN A 84 -13.96 12.91 -4.14
CA GLN A 84 -12.76 12.32 -4.72
C GLN A 84 -12.99 11.89 -6.18
N GLN A 85 -11.97 12.04 -7.02
CA GLN A 85 -12.00 11.55 -8.40
C GLN A 85 -11.39 10.15 -8.52
N ALA A 86 -11.78 9.42 -9.58
CA ALA A 86 -11.38 8.03 -9.78
C ALA A 86 -9.85 7.80 -9.68
N ASP A 87 -9.05 8.66 -10.32
CA ASP A 87 -7.61 8.41 -10.49
C ASP A 87 -6.69 9.25 -9.61
N THR A 88 -7.23 10.09 -8.73
CA THR A 88 -6.43 10.97 -7.85
C THR A 88 -5.92 10.26 -6.59
N GLY A 89 -6.35 9.02 -6.38
CA GLY A 89 -5.93 8.15 -5.30
C GLY A 89 -4.45 7.77 -5.32
N THR A 90 -3.84 7.60 -4.15
CA THR A 90 -2.44 7.16 -4.03
C THR A 90 -2.32 5.66 -4.28
N TYR A 91 -3.20 4.89 -3.65
CA TYR A 91 -3.17 3.43 -3.70
C TYR A 91 -4.29 2.84 -4.57
N CYS A 92 -5.31 3.62 -4.89
CA CYS A 92 -6.47 3.17 -5.63
C CYS A 92 -6.65 3.94 -6.94
N THR A 93 -7.12 3.23 -7.96
CA THR A 93 -8.09 3.79 -8.91
C THR A 93 -9.47 3.41 -8.41
N LEU A 94 -10.27 4.41 -8.08
CA LEU A 94 -11.57 4.27 -7.45
C LEU A 94 -12.68 4.20 -8.50
N SER A 95 -13.74 3.45 -8.20
CA SER A 95 -14.98 3.45 -8.98
C SER A 95 -16.19 3.26 -8.08
N THR A 96 -17.34 3.78 -8.46
CA THR A 96 -18.64 3.49 -7.83
C THR A 96 -19.52 2.68 -8.78
N THR A 97 -20.42 1.87 -8.23
CA THR A 97 -21.53 1.28 -9.01
C THR A 97 -22.83 1.68 -8.34
N ALA A 98 -23.49 2.67 -8.95
CA ALA A 98 -24.70 3.30 -8.39
C ALA A 98 -24.55 3.62 -6.89
N ALA A 99 -25.60 3.41 -6.11
CA ALA A 99 -25.60 3.52 -4.65
C ALA A 99 -25.30 2.18 -3.93
N THR A 100 -24.69 1.22 -4.62
CA THR A 100 -24.50 -0.15 -4.07
C THR A 100 -23.06 -0.52 -3.81
N GLN A 101 -22.09 0.03 -4.55
CA GLN A 101 -20.69 -0.36 -4.38
C GLN A 101 -19.73 0.81 -4.51
N LEU A 102 -18.66 0.74 -3.73
CA LEU A 102 -17.46 1.54 -3.87
C LEU A 102 -16.26 0.59 -3.98
N LEU A 103 -15.49 0.73 -5.06
CA LEU A 103 -14.40 -0.18 -5.39
C LEU A 103 -13.08 0.58 -5.44
N CYS A 104 -12.02 -0.08 -4.99
CA CYS A 104 -10.65 0.31 -5.17
C CYS A 104 -9.94 -0.76 -5.99
N THR A 105 -9.50 -0.39 -7.19
CA THR A 105 -8.49 -1.15 -7.93
C THR A 105 -7.12 -0.72 -7.42
N LEU A 106 -6.46 -1.60 -6.70
CA LEU A 106 -5.16 -1.33 -6.12
C LEU A 106 -4.13 -1.08 -7.22
N LYS A 107 -3.32 -0.04 -7.02
CA LYS A 107 -2.25 0.37 -7.93
C LYS A 107 -1.00 0.75 -7.16
N GLY A 108 0.12 0.67 -7.86
CA GLY A 108 1.44 0.94 -7.29
C GLY A 108 1.93 -0.18 -6.39
N GLY A 109 3.26 -0.26 -6.25
CA GLY A 109 3.89 -1.27 -5.41
C GLY A 109 4.14 -2.58 -6.13
N ASN A 110 3.95 -3.70 -5.41
CA ASN A 110 4.29 -5.02 -5.95
C ASN A 110 3.32 -5.43 -7.05
N ALA A 111 3.83 -5.60 -8.28
CA ALA A 111 3.01 -5.87 -9.45
C ALA A 111 2.20 -7.19 -9.36
N ALA A 112 2.73 -8.22 -8.72
CA ALA A 112 2.08 -9.53 -8.63
C ALA A 112 1.06 -9.60 -7.48
N LYS A 113 1.36 -8.94 -6.36
CA LYS A 113 0.59 -9.07 -5.11
C LYS A 113 -0.41 -7.92 -4.87
N VAL A 114 -0.23 -6.76 -5.51
CA VAL A 114 -1.03 -5.54 -5.27
C VAL A 114 -1.74 -5.06 -6.54
N ASN A 115 -0.98 -4.79 -7.60
CA ASN A 115 -1.54 -4.12 -8.78
C ASN A 115 -2.70 -4.92 -9.41
N GLY A 116 -3.81 -4.23 -9.66
CA GLY A 116 -5.01 -4.80 -10.28
C GLY A 116 -5.88 -5.65 -9.33
N LYS A 117 -5.46 -5.86 -8.08
CA LYS A 117 -6.31 -6.51 -7.06
C LYS A 117 -7.40 -5.54 -6.60
N LEU A 118 -8.55 -6.07 -6.24
CA LEU A 118 -9.72 -5.28 -5.87
C LEU A 118 -9.96 -5.29 -4.36
N ILE A 119 -10.40 -4.15 -3.84
CA ILE A 119 -11.09 -4.03 -2.56
C ILE A 119 -12.47 -3.45 -2.88
N THR A 120 -13.52 -4.19 -2.55
CA THR A 120 -14.90 -3.82 -2.82
C THR A 120 -15.60 -3.59 -1.49
N LEU A 121 -16.22 -2.43 -1.36
CA LEU A 121 -17.14 -2.10 -0.28
C LEU A 121 -18.56 -2.14 -0.84
N ASP A 122 -19.30 -3.17 -0.44
CA ASP A 122 -20.69 -3.38 -0.83
C ASP A 122 -21.61 -2.79 0.23
N ARG A 123 -22.55 -1.94 -0.21
CA ARG A 123 -23.59 -1.33 0.61
C ARG A 123 -24.92 -2.04 0.36
N SER A 124 -25.50 -2.65 1.38
CA SER A 124 -26.85 -3.22 1.30
C SER A 124 -27.92 -2.11 1.16
N ALA A 125 -29.13 -2.50 0.80
CA ALA A 125 -30.27 -1.57 0.78
C ALA A 125 -30.51 -0.92 2.17
N ASP A 126 -30.24 -1.66 3.24
CA ASP A 126 -30.35 -1.18 4.63
C ASP A 126 -29.15 -0.32 5.10
N GLY A 127 -28.20 -0.01 4.21
CA GLY A 127 -27.01 0.79 4.53
C GLY A 127 -25.91 0.02 5.26
N VAL A 128 -25.97 -1.32 5.29
CA VAL A 128 -24.94 -2.15 5.91
C VAL A 128 -23.78 -2.33 4.93
N TRP A 129 -22.58 -2.01 5.39
CA TRP A 129 -21.36 -2.18 4.60
C TRP A 129 -20.70 -3.53 4.84
N THR A 130 -20.39 -4.22 3.75
CA THR A 130 -19.51 -5.40 3.77
C THR A 130 -18.27 -5.11 2.93
N CYS A 131 -17.15 -5.74 3.27
CA CYS A 131 -15.90 -5.60 2.52
C CYS A 131 -15.48 -6.95 1.96
N THR A 132 -15.23 -7.00 0.66
CA THR A 132 -14.62 -8.14 -0.02
C THR A 132 -13.35 -7.71 -0.73
N SER A 133 -12.39 -8.62 -0.92
CA SER A 133 -11.16 -8.29 -1.64
C SER A 133 -10.58 -9.50 -2.37
N SER A 134 -9.97 -9.25 -3.52
CA SER A 134 -9.33 -10.27 -4.36
C SER A 134 -7.83 -10.45 -4.08
N VAL A 135 -7.30 -9.78 -3.04
CA VAL A 135 -5.91 -9.97 -2.60
C VAL A 135 -5.74 -11.36 -1.98
N ASP A 136 -4.50 -11.86 -1.96
CA ASP A 136 -4.23 -13.14 -1.29
C ASP A 136 -4.64 -13.08 0.18
N THR A 137 -5.10 -14.21 0.71
CA THR A 137 -5.69 -14.31 2.06
C THR A 137 -4.78 -13.78 3.17
N GLN A 138 -3.46 -13.95 3.02
CA GLN A 138 -2.45 -13.44 3.96
C GLN A 138 -2.38 -11.89 4.04
N PHE A 139 -2.86 -11.20 3.01
CA PHE A 139 -2.84 -9.75 2.91
C PHE A 139 -4.22 -9.09 3.07
N LEU A 140 -5.27 -9.87 3.34
CA LEU A 140 -6.62 -9.32 3.53
C LEU A 140 -6.63 -8.24 4.63
N PRO A 141 -7.21 -7.05 4.35
CA PRO A 141 -7.47 -6.06 5.40
C PRO A 141 -8.37 -6.66 6.49
N LYS A 142 -8.14 -6.26 7.74
CA LYS A 142 -9.03 -6.65 8.84
C LYS A 142 -10.44 -6.12 8.57
N GLY A 143 -11.43 -7.00 8.64
CA GLY A 143 -12.83 -6.67 8.35
C GLY A 143 -13.25 -6.91 6.89
N CYS A 144 -12.33 -7.35 6.03
CA CYS A 144 -12.64 -7.80 4.67
C CYS A 144 -12.56 -9.33 4.59
N THR A 145 -13.41 -9.91 3.75
CA THR A 145 -13.36 -11.33 3.40
C THR A 145 -12.80 -11.51 1.98
N ALA A 146 -12.32 -12.72 1.67
CA ALA A 146 -11.91 -13.04 0.30
C ALA A 146 -13.13 -12.92 -0.64
N ALA A 147 -12.95 -12.27 -1.78
CA ALA A 147 -13.94 -12.28 -2.84
C ALA A 147 -14.14 -13.71 -3.34
N ALA A 148 -15.38 -14.08 -3.66
CA ALA A 148 -15.66 -15.37 -4.28
C ALA A 148 -14.89 -15.44 -5.61
N ALA A 149 -14.22 -16.57 -5.87
CA ALA A 149 -13.63 -16.82 -7.17
C ALA A 149 -14.76 -16.80 -8.22
N PRO A 150 -14.54 -16.21 -9.41
CA PRO A 150 -15.49 -16.27 -10.50
C PRO A 150 -15.78 -17.71 -10.94
#